data_AF-A0A5E7F5A7-F1
#
_entry.id   AF-A0A5E7F5A7-F1
#
_cell.length_a   1.000
_cell.length_b   1.000
_cell.length_c   1.000
_cell.angle_alpha   90.00
_cell.angle_beta   90.00
_cell.angle_gamma   90.00
#
_symmetry.space_group_name_H-M   'P 1'
#
loop_
_entity.id
_entity.type
_entity.pdbx_description
1 polymer ?
#
loop_
_entity_poly.entity_id
_entity_poly.type
_entity_poly.pdbx_seq_one_letter_code
_entity_poly.pdbx_strand_id
1 'polypeptide(L)'
;MKTVLLKLNSKFDPSDKKKLRDGLSAVLQIGQSLWLTNDEQLTLERLVYQGQTAAGEFLYEDHQQFALNDFLRLPAPPTSVQDFEEADIEGLAYDETEHYLWLVGSHSLKRKQPEAQRDGHKNIERLSKVSSDGNRYLLARIPVVDQDGTISLVRETTDLQGTAAQLHGEQSWDALTKALEEDEHLKGFFAIPGKDNGFDIEGLAAAGKRLFIGLRGPVLRGWAIILEIEPQVEEHDPHTLKLAGIGERGRLYRKHFIELGGLGVRDLCVQGTDLLILAGPTMDLDGPVTVSRWPNGVQAAGESVVFSKDLKKILDVPFGQGDDHAEGMTLFSTADCPGPFLLIVCDAPADHRKRSDGSVEADLFDL
;
A
#
# COMPACT_ATOMS: atom_id res chain seq x y z
N MET A 1 -1.62 -24.49 -7.76
CA MET A 1 -1.42 -23.22 -7.04
C MET A 1 -2.44 -23.21 -5.92
N LYS A 2 -2.07 -22.77 -4.71
CA LYS A 2 -3.07 -22.56 -3.66
C LYS A 2 -3.71 -21.19 -3.91
N THR A 3 -4.99 -21.06 -3.63
CA THR A 3 -5.75 -19.84 -3.94
C THR A 3 -6.51 -19.40 -2.70
N VAL A 4 -6.53 -18.10 -2.48
CA VAL A 4 -7.40 -17.44 -1.50
C VAL A 4 -8.57 -16.83 -2.24
N LEU A 5 -9.79 -17.15 -1.80
CA LEU A 5 -11.01 -16.60 -2.37
C LEU A 5 -11.52 -15.44 -1.50
N LEU A 6 -11.48 -14.23 -2.06
CA LEU A 6 -11.89 -13.00 -1.39
C LEU A 6 -13.33 -12.67 -1.77
N LYS A 7 -14.27 -12.79 -0.84
CA LYS A 7 -15.69 -12.51 -1.11
C LYS A 7 -16.10 -11.13 -0.63
N LEU A 8 -16.00 -10.17 -1.54
CA LEU A 8 -16.38 -8.79 -1.31
C LEU A 8 -17.89 -8.60 -1.53
N ASN A 9 -18.55 -8.03 -0.53
CA ASN A 9 -19.99 -7.73 -0.60
C ASN A 9 -20.27 -6.54 -1.53
N SER A 10 -21.03 -6.78 -2.60
CA SER A 10 -21.36 -5.79 -3.63
C SER A 10 -22.13 -4.56 -3.14
N LYS A 11 -22.70 -4.60 -1.93
CA LYS A 11 -23.34 -3.41 -1.33
C LYS A 11 -22.34 -2.28 -1.06
N PHE A 12 -21.05 -2.60 -1.02
CA PHE A 12 -19.94 -1.65 -0.82
C PHE A 12 -19.22 -1.31 -2.14
N ASP A 13 -19.74 -1.75 -3.28
CA ASP A 13 -19.17 -1.34 -4.58
C ASP A 13 -19.31 0.18 -4.76
N PRO A 14 -18.27 0.88 -5.25
CA PRO A 14 -18.32 2.32 -5.44
C PRO A 14 -19.39 2.72 -6.48
N SER A 15 -19.68 1.85 -7.46
CA SER A 15 -20.81 2.03 -8.37
C SER A 15 -21.25 0.72 -9.04
N ASP A 16 -22.31 0.78 -9.85
CA ASP A 16 -22.72 -0.35 -10.70
C ASP A 16 -21.63 -0.79 -11.68
N LYS A 17 -20.72 0.13 -12.07
CA LYS A 17 -19.68 -0.09 -13.08
C LYS A 17 -18.30 -0.39 -12.50
N LYS A 18 -18.05 0.00 -11.25
CA LYS A 18 -16.76 -0.13 -10.57
C LYS A 18 -16.97 -1.02 -9.36
N LYS A 19 -16.32 -2.18 -9.35
CA LYS A 19 -16.42 -3.16 -8.28
C LYS A 19 -15.18 -3.07 -7.40
N LEU A 20 -15.35 -3.25 -6.09
CA LEU A 20 -14.22 -3.26 -5.14
C LEU A 20 -13.12 -4.24 -5.56
N ARG A 21 -13.54 -5.40 -6.07
CA ARG A 21 -12.63 -6.47 -6.50
C ARG A 21 -11.81 -6.15 -7.75
N ASP A 22 -12.12 -5.06 -8.46
CA ASP A 22 -11.47 -4.72 -9.72
C ASP A 22 -10.21 -3.85 -9.53
N GLY A 23 -9.95 -3.34 -8.32
CA GLY A 23 -8.79 -2.48 -8.03
C GLY A 23 -8.20 -2.65 -6.64
N LEU A 24 -7.83 -3.89 -6.27
CA LEU A 24 -7.21 -4.13 -4.98
C LEU A 24 -5.76 -3.63 -5.00
N SER A 25 -5.43 -2.68 -4.13
CA SER A 25 -4.10 -2.05 -4.09
C SER A 25 -3.17 -2.68 -3.04
N ALA A 26 -3.67 -2.95 -1.82
CA ALA A 26 -2.88 -3.53 -0.74
C ALA A 26 -3.61 -4.70 -0.06
N VAL A 27 -2.83 -5.57 0.59
CA VAL A 27 -3.36 -6.65 1.45
C VAL A 27 -2.49 -6.83 2.68
N LEU A 28 -3.12 -7.06 3.84
CA LEU A 28 -2.43 -7.29 5.11
C LEU A 28 -3.17 -8.34 5.93
N GLN A 29 -2.48 -9.38 6.37
CA GLN A 29 -3.05 -10.33 7.33
C GLN A 29 -2.82 -9.86 8.77
N ILE A 30 -3.90 -9.79 9.56
CA ILE A 30 -3.83 -9.60 11.02
C ILE A 30 -4.71 -10.68 11.66
N GLY A 31 -4.08 -11.65 12.32
CA GLY A 31 -4.77 -12.82 12.85
C GLY A 31 -5.53 -13.59 11.76
N GLN A 32 -6.83 -13.81 11.97
CA GLN A 32 -7.70 -14.50 11.00
C GLN A 32 -8.33 -13.56 9.97
N SER A 33 -7.99 -12.27 10.00
CA SER A 33 -8.54 -11.26 9.11
C SER A 33 -7.56 -10.90 7.99
N LEU A 34 -8.08 -10.67 6.80
CA LEU A 34 -7.40 -9.95 5.74
C LEU A 34 -7.96 -8.54 5.67
N TRP A 35 -7.06 -7.57 5.66
CA TRP A 35 -7.33 -6.16 5.43
C TRP A 35 -6.92 -5.81 4.01
N LEU A 36 -7.78 -5.12 3.29
CA LEU A 36 -7.63 -4.79 1.88
C LEU A 36 -7.93 -3.31 1.68
N THR A 37 -7.32 -2.74 0.64
CA THR A 37 -7.63 -1.39 0.15
C THR A 37 -8.01 -1.44 -1.32
N ASN A 38 -8.74 -0.42 -1.75
CA ASN A 38 -9.03 -0.14 -3.14
C ASN A 38 -8.58 1.29 -3.45
N ASP A 39 -7.91 1.45 -4.58
CA ASP A 39 -7.32 2.71 -5.06
C ASP A 39 -8.35 3.85 -5.22
N GLU A 40 -9.63 3.50 -5.44
CA GLU A 40 -10.72 4.45 -5.67
C GLU A 40 -11.56 4.82 -4.43
N GLN A 41 -11.15 4.42 -3.21
CA GLN A 41 -11.96 4.64 -2.00
C GLN A 41 -11.21 5.28 -0.82
N LEU A 42 -12.00 5.67 0.18
CA LEU A 42 -11.54 6.21 1.48
C LEU A 42 -11.86 5.23 2.62
N THR A 43 -11.71 3.94 2.34
CA THR A 43 -12.12 2.86 3.22
C THR A 43 -11.06 1.77 3.32
N LEU A 44 -11.11 1.03 4.43
CA LEU A 44 -10.43 -0.25 4.58
C LEU A 44 -11.49 -1.35 4.57
N GLU A 45 -11.19 -2.43 3.87
CA GLU A 45 -12.07 -3.59 3.78
C GLU A 45 -11.50 -4.73 4.60
N ARG A 46 -12.31 -5.34 5.46
CA ARG A 46 -11.92 -6.52 6.26
C ARG A 46 -12.72 -7.73 5.83
N LEU A 47 -12.02 -8.83 5.55
CA LEU A 47 -12.58 -10.17 5.39
C LEU A 47 -12.06 -11.09 6.48
N VAL A 48 -12.86 -12.08 6.89
CA VAL A 48 -12.53 -13.04 7.95
C VAL A 48 -12.48 -14.45 7.37
N TYR A 49 -11.47 -15.21 7.76
CA TYR A 49 -11.28 -16.60 7.34
C TYR A 49 -12.46 -17.50 7.78
N GLN A 50 -13.02 -18.26 6.85
CA GLN A 50 -14.17 -19.16 7.05
C GLN A 50 -13.83 -20.65 6.87
N GLY A 51 -12.56 -20.99 6.71
CA GLY A 51 -12.11 -22.34 6.37
C GLY A 51 -11.81 -22.51 4.88
N GLN A 52 -11.87 -23.76 4.41
CA GLN A 52 -11.60 -24.10 3.01
C GLN A 52 -12.88 -24.47 2.26
N THR A 53 -12.96 -24.09 0.98
CA THR A 53 -14.00 -24.57 0.07
C THR A 53 -13.83 -26.07 -0.21
N ALA A 54 -14.85 -26.71 -0.80
CA ALA A 54 -14.73 -28.11 -1.23
C ALA A 54 -13.61 -28.33 -2.28
N ALA A 55 -13.19 -27.27 -2.97
CA ALA A 55 -12.08 -27.29 -3.92
C ALA A 55 -10.70 -27.06 -3.25
N GLY A 56 -10.66 -26.80 -1.94
CA GLY A 56 -9.44 -26.57 -1.16
C GLY A 56 -8.94 -25.12 -1.17
N GLU A 57 -9.79 -24.17 -1.56
CA GLU A 57 -9.45 -22.73 -1.56
C GLU A 57 -9.70 -22.14 -0.18
N PHE A 58 -8.83 -21.23 0.27
CA PHE A 58 -9.02 -20.55 1.56
C PHE A 58 -10.07 -19.46 1.39
N LEU A 59 -11.20 -19.60 2.08
CA LEU A 59 -12.34 -18.70 1.92
C LEU A 59 -12.28 -17.58 2.95
N TYR A 60 -12.32 -16.34 2.46
CA TYR A 60 -12.44 -15.13 3.29
C TYR A 60 -13.75 -14.41 2.94
N GLU A 61 -14.66 -14.33 3.92
CA GLU A 61 -15.97 -13.68 3.79
C GLU A 61 -16.21 -12.67 4.93
N ASP A 62 -17.46 -12.49 5.36
CA ASP A 62 -17.86 -11.56 6.43
C ASP A 62 -17.36 -10.13 6.23
N HIS A 63 -17.52 -9.66 5.00
CA HIS A 63 -17.04 -8.36 4.56
C HIS A 63 -17.59 -7.21 5.41
N GLN A 64 -16.67 -6.47 6.03
CA GLN A 64 -16.93 -5.23 6.76
C GLN A 64 -16.05 -4.10 6.25
N GLN A 65 -16.67 -2.97 5.96
CA GLN A 65 -16.03 -1.74 5.50
C GLN A 65 -15.80 -0.78 6.68
N PHE A 66 -14.66 -0.10 6.68
CA PHE A 66 -14.23 0.87 7.69
C PHE A 66 -13.90 2.20 7.01
N ALA A 67 -14.68 3.26 7.25
CA ALA A 67 -14.45 4.55 6.62
C ALA A 67 -13.32 5.31 7.35
N LEU A 68 -12.32 5.79 6.61
CA LEU A 68 -11.13 6.43 7.21
C LEU A 68 -11.48 7.70 8.00
N ASN A 69 -12.52 8.43 7.59
CA ASN A 69 -13.01 9.63 8.26
C ASN A 69 -13.62 9.36 9.66
N ASP A 70 -13.92 8.11 10.00
CA ASP A 70 -14.37 7.75 11.35
C ASP A 70 -13.20 7.77 12.36
N PHE A 71 -11.97 7.59 11.87
CA PHE A 71 -10.75 7.48 12.68
C PHE A 71 -9.83 8.71 12.55
N LEU A 72 -9.77 9.31 11.36
CA LEU A 72 -8.76 10.29 10.96
C LEU A 72 -9.38 11.63 10.56
N ARG A 73 -8.59 12.71 10.66
CA ARG A 73 -8.95 14.03 10.12
C ARG A 73 -8.34 14.18 8.73
N LEU A 74 -9.00 13.58 7.74
CA LEU A 74 -8.51 13.52 6.37
C LEU A 74 -8.14 14.92 5.81
N PRO A 75 -7.03 15.05 5.04
CA PRO A 75 -6.61 16.33 4.47
C PRO A 75 -7.70 17.04 3.64
N ALA A 76 -8.46 16.28 2.86
CA ALA A 76 -9.62 16.72 2.11
C ALA A 76 -10.86 15.93 2.57
N PRO A 77 -11.58 16.39 3.61
CA PRO A 77 -12.74 15.69 4.14
C PRO A 77 -13.82 15.49 3.06
N PRO A 78 -14.48 14.32 3.01
CA PRO A 78 -15.52 14.05 2.02
C PRO A 78 -16.72 14.99 2.22
N THR A 79 -17.26 15.53 1.12
CA THR A 79 -18.46 16.38 1.15
C THR A 79 -19.74 15.55 1.03
N SER A 80 -19.66 14.38 0.39
CA SER A 80 -20.70 13.36 0.33
C SER A 80 -20.10 11.98 0.02
N VAL A 81 -20.94 10.93 0.00
CA VAL A 81 -20.52 9.57 -0.36
C VAL A 81 -20.04 9.46 -1.82
N GLN A 82 -20.45 10.38 -2.69
CA GLN A 82 -20.15 10.34 -4.14
C GLN A 82 -19.20 11.46 -4.59
N ASP A 83 -18.85 12.37 -3.68
CA ASP A 83 -18.01 13.53 -3.95
C ASP A 83 -16.96 13.61 -2.85
N PHE A 84 -15.81 13.00 -3.16
CA PHE A 84 -14.64 12.96 -2.29
C PHE A 84 -13.38 12.88 -3.13
N GLU A 85 -12.27 13.30 -2.52
CA GLU A 85 -10.94 13.12 -3.07
C GLU A 85 -10.40 11.77 -2.61
N GLU A 86 -10.02 10.91 -3.55
CA GLU A 86 -9.47 9.58 -3.26
C GLU A 86 -8.16 9.68 -2.48
N ALA A 87 -7.90 8.72 -1.59
CA ALA A 87 -6.63 8.65 -0.88
C ALA A 87 -5.58 7.81 -1.60
N ASP A 88 -5.99 6.95 -2.55
CA ASP A 88 -5.07 6.05 -3.28
C ASP A 88 -4.20 5.30 -2.26
N ILE A 89 -4.85 4.56 -1.35
CA ILE A 89 -4.14 3.85 -0.27
C ILE A 89 -3.45 2.64 -0.89
N GLU A 90 -2.13 2.72 -0.99
CA GLU A 90 -1.33 1.71 -1.68
C GLU A 90 -0.57 0.78 -0.72
N GLY A 91 -0.31 1.23 0.51
CA GLY A 91 0.48 0.46 1.47
C GLY A 91 -0.21 0.26 2.81
N LEU A 92 -0.12 -0.96 3.35
CA LEU A 92 -0.60 -1.34 4.68
C LEU A 92 0.52 -2.04 5.47
N ALA A 93 0.63 -1.75 6.76
CA ALA A 93 1.52 -2.50 7.65
C ALA A 93 0.91 -2.67 9.04
N TYR A 94 1.26 -3.74 9.73
CA TYR A 94 0.87 -3.94 11.13
C TYR A 94 2.09 -3.87 12.05
N ASP A 95 2.03 -3.00 13.06
CA ASP A 95 2.96 -3.04 14.18
C ASP A 95 2.34 -3.91 15.29
N GLU A 96 2.84 -5.13 15.41
CA GLU A 96 2.40 -6.09 16.43
C GLU A 96 2.74 -5.64 17.86
N THR A 97 3.78 -4.80 18.04
CA THR A 97 4.25 -4.39 19.37
C THR A 97 3.39 -3.28 19.95
N GLU A 98 3.04 -2.30 19.10
CA GLU A 98 2.23 -1.14 19.50
C GLU A 98 0.75 -1.28 19.11
N HIS A 99 0.38 -2.38 18.45
CA HIS A 99 -0.97 -2.72 17.99
C HIS A 99 -1.61 -1.65 17.09
N TYR A 100 -0.86 -1.17 16.10
CA TYR A 100 -1.36 -0.22 15.10
C TYR A 100 -1.34 -0.80 13.70
N LEU A 101 -2.45 -0.60 12.97
CA LEU A 101 -2.47 -0.70 11.52
C LEU A 101 -2.01 0.64 10.96
N TRP A 102 -0.92 0.62 10.21
CA TRP A 102 -0.39 1.72 9.44
C TRP A 102 -0.91 1.67 8.01
N LEU A 103 -1.17 2.84 7.43
CA LEU A 103 -1.60 2.99 6.04
C LEU A 103 -0.94 4.21 5.42
N VAL A 104 -0.68 4.16 4.11
CA VAL A 104 -0.09 5.26 3.36
C VAL A 104 -0.79 5.42 2.00
N GLY A 105 -1.09 6.67 1.64
CA GLY A 105 -1.54 7.05 0.31
C GLY A 105 -0.37 7.20 -0.67
N SER A 106 -0.63 7.29 -1.96
CA SER A 106 0.44 7.30 -2.97
C SER A 106 1.33 8.55 -2.99
N HIS A 107 0.87 9.67 -2.41
CA HIS A 107 1.55 10.98 -2.46
C HIS A 107 1.89 11.46 -3.88
N SER A 108 1.23 10.91 -4.90
CA SER A 108 1.58 11.10 -6.30
C SER A 108 0.70 12.14 -6.99
N LEU A 109 1.28 12.81 -7.98
CA LEU A 109 0.52 13.56 -8.97
C LEU A 109 -0.04 12.59 -10.03
N LYS A 110 -1.19 12.93 -10.62
CA LYS A 110 -1.84 12.15 -11.69
C LYS A 110 -1.96 12.94 -12.99
N ARG A 111 -1.71 12.28 -14.12
CA ARG A 111 -1.97 12.82 -15.47
C ARG A 111 -3.31 12.33 -15.97
N LYS A 112 -4.11 13.20 -16.58
CA LYS A 112 -5.39 12.79 -17.16
C LYS A 112 -5.18 11.90 -18.38
N GLN A 113 -5.72 10.68 -18.32
CA GLN A 113 -5.71 9.75 -19.45
C GLN A 113 -6.65 10.20 -20.58
N PRO A 114 -6.36 9.87 -21.85
CA PRO A 114 -7.29 10.03 -22.96
C PRO A 114 -8.59 9.24 -22.75
N GLU A 115 -9.67 9.70 -23.37
CA GLU A 115 -10.99 9.06 -23.33
C GLU A 115 -11.43 8.71 -24.76
N ALA A 116 -11.79 7.44 -25.01
CA ALA A 116 -12.12 6.95 -26.36
C ALA A 116 -13.30 7.69 -27.01
N GLN A 117 -14.24 8.18 -26.19
CA GLN A 117 -15.41 8.97 -26.61
C GLN A 117 -15.10 10.42 -26.98
N ARG A 118 -13.88 10.92 -26.68
CA ARG A 118 -13.49 12.31 -26.96
C ARG A 118 -12.73 12.42 -28.27
N ASP A 119 -12.86 13.58 -28.91
CA ASP A 119 -12.09 13.91 -30.10
C ASP A 119 -10.59 14.07 -29.81
N GLY A 120 -9.78 14.00 -30.87
CA GLY A 120 -8.32 14.05 -30.76
C GLY A 120 -7.78 15.33 -30.13
N HIS A 121 -8.37 16.50 -30.41
CA HIS A 121 -7.92 17.76 -29.82
C HIS A 121 -8.13 17.77 -28.31
N LYS A 122 -9.32 17.34 -27.84
CA LYS A 122 -9.58 17.21 -26.40
C LYS A 122 -8.68 16.19 -25.73
N ASN A 123 -8.39 15.07 -26.38
CA ASN A 123 -7.48 14.07 -25.81
C ASN A 123 -6.03 14.56 -25.72
N ILE A 124 -5.54 15.30 -26.73
CA ILE A 124 -4.24 15.97 -26.66
C ILE A 124 -4.21 16.97 -25.50
N GLU A 125 -5.26 17.79 -25.35
CA GLU A 125 -5.34 18.73 -24.23
C GLU A 125 -5.36 18.00 -22.87
N ARG A 126 -6.11 16.90 -22.74
CA ARG A 126 -6.17 16.12 -21.50
C ARG A 126 -4.80 15.65 -21.05
N LEU A 127 -3.97 15.15 -21.97
CA LEU A 127 -2.61 14.69 -21.65
C LEU A 127 -1.72 15.80 -21.07
N SER A 128 -2.04 17.09 -21.30
CA SER A 128 -1.32 18.21 -20.68
C SER A 128 -1.72 18.48 -19.22
N LYS A 129 -2.83 17.91 -18.73
CA LYS A 129 -3.37 18.21 -17.40
C LYS A 129 -2.79 17.25 -16.37
N VAL A 130 -2.15 17.85 -15.36
CA VAL A 130 -1.69 17.19 -14.13
C VAL A 130 -2.53 17.71 -12.97
N SER A 131 -2.89 16.82 -12.05
CA SER A 131 -3.68 17.12 -10.85
C SER A 131 -3.18 16.29 -9.67
N SER A 132 -3.63 16.63 -8.47
CA SER A 132 -3.46 15.86 -7.24
C SER A 132 -4.80 15.82 -6.52
N ASP A 133 -5.04 14.78 -5.76
CA ASP A 133 -6.09 14.76 -4.74
C ASP A 133 -5.41 14.87 -3.38
N GLY A 134 -6.01 15.60 -2.45
CA GLY A 134 -5.38 15.95 -1.18
C GLY A 134 -5.30 14.82 -0.19
N ASN A 135 -6.22 13.86 -0.26
CA ASN A 135 -6.15 12.67 0.59
C ASN A 135 -5.00 11.71 0.21
N ARG A 136 -4.33 11.91 -0.94
CA ARG A 136 -3.13 11.14 -1.33
C ARG A 136 -1.93 11.39 -0.41
N TYR A 137 -1.87 12.53 0.27
CA TYR A 137 -0.81 12.88 1.22
C TYR A 137 -1.12 12.39 2.65
N LEU A 138 -1.58 11.15 2.76
CA LEU A 138 -1.95 10.52 4.02
C LEU A 138 -0.90 9.48 4.42
N LEU A 139 -0.30 9.64 5.58
CA LEU A 139 0.39 8.57 6.30
C LEU A 139 -0.22 8.51 7.70
N ALA A 140 -0.81 7.39 8.08
CA ALA A 140 -1.56 7.30 9.33
C ALA A 140 -1.42 5.95 10.02
N ARG A 141 -1.80 5.93 11.31
CA ARG A 141 -1.95 4.74 12.11
C ARG A 141 -3.30 4.72 12.81
N ILE A 142 -3.91 3.54 12.91
CA ILE A 142 -5.19 3.32 13.59
C ILE A 142 -5.02 2.17 14.59
N PRO A 143 -5.41 2.34 15.88
CA PRO A 143 -5.39 1.29 16.87
C PRO A 143 -6.18 0.06 16.43
N VAL A 144 -5.57 -1.10 16.62
CA VAL A 144 -6.17 -2.40 16.38
C VAL A 144 -6.58 -3.02 17.71
N VAL A 145 -7.82 -3.48 17.80
CA VAL A 145 -8.34 -4.17 18.99
C VAL A 145 -8.92 -5.52 18.59
N ASP A 146 -8.77 -6.51 19.48
CA ASP A 146 -9.45 -7.78 19.37
C ASP A 146 -10.80 -7.71 20.10
N GLN A 147 -11.89 -7.91 19.36
CA GLN A 147 -13.25 -8.00 19.89
C GLN A 147 -13.75 -9.43 19.70
N ASP A 148 -13.62 -10.24 20.75
CA ASP A 148 -14.08 -11.65 20.79
C ASP A 148 -13.52 -12.52 19.64
N GLY A 149 -12.22 -12.38 19.33
CA GLY A 149 -11.53 -13.10 18.28
C GLY A 149 -11.63 -12.44 16.90
N THR A 150 -12.30 -11.30 16.79
CA THR A 150 -12.45 -10.53 15.56
C THR A 150 -11.67 -9.22 15.66
N ILE A 151 -10.69 -9.05 14.78
CA ILE A 151 -9.87 -7.85 14.72
C ILE A 151 -10.70 -6.67 14.21
N SER A 152 -10.68 -5.55 14.94
CA SER A 152 -11.41 -4.32 14.60
C SER A 152 -10.51 -3.09 14.77
N LEU A 153 -10.93 -1.97 14.19
CA LEU A 153 -10.27 -0.67 14.31
C LEU A 153 -11.09 0.24 15.23
N VAL A 154 -10.39 1.00 16.07
CA VAL A 154 -11.00 2.01 16.94
C VAL A 154 -10.21 3.30 16.87
N ARG A 155 -10.90 4.43 17.00
CA ARG A 155 -10.26 5.74 17.00
C ARG A 155 -9.36 5.94 18.21
N GLU A 156 -9.84 5.52 19.38
CA GLU A 156 -9.14 5.60 20.66
C GLU A 156 -9.45 4.35 21.49
N THR A 157 -8.48 3.90 22.28
CA THR A 157 -8.65 2.81 23.24
C THR A 157 -7.86 3.08 24.51
N THR A 158 -8.51 2.90 25.66
CA THR A 158 -7.86 3.04 26.97
C THR A 158 -7.00 1.83 27.31
N ASP A 159 -7.35 0.65 26.81
CA ASP A 159 -6.75 -0.62 27.22
C ASP A 159 -5.33 -0.76 26.70
N LEU A 160 -5.10 -0.30 25.47
CA LEU A 160 -3.79 -0.24 24.83
C LEU A 160 -3.19 1.18 24.83
N GLN A 161 -3.87 2.15 25.45
CA GLN A 161 -3.53 3.58 25.38
C GLN A 161 -3.30 4.06 23.94
N GLY A 162 -4.14 3.56 23.02
CA GLY A 162 -3.99 3.75 21.59
C GLY A 162 -4.81 4.93 21.08
N THR A 163 -4.25 5.73 20.18
CA THR A 163 -4.93 6.84 19.51
C THR A 163 -4.60 6.86 18.02
N ALA A 164 -5.65 6.90 17.19
CA ALA A 164 -5.51 7.08 15.75
C ALA A 164 -4.87 8.44 15.46
N ALA A 165 -3.83 8.42 14.64
CA ALA A 165 -3.02 9.60 14.36
C ALA A 165 -2.53 9.58 12.92
N GLN A 166 -2.30 10.75 12.34
CA GLN A 166 -1.76 10.91 10.99
C GLN A 166 -0.57 11.86 11.00
N LEU A 167 0.32 11.70 10.03
CA LEU A 167 1.42 12.62 9.82
C LEU A 167 0.87 14.03 9.53
N HIS A 168 1.49 15.03 10.15
CA HIS A 168 1.12 16.42 9.96
C HIS A 168 1.20 16.77 8.47
N GLY A 169 0.06 17.17 7.89
CA GLY A 169 -0.04 17.58 6.50
C GLY A 169 -1.32 18.34 6.20
N GLU A 170 -1.43 18.77 4.94
CA GLU A 170 -2.57 19.42 4.32
C GLU A 170 -2.86 18.76 2.95
N GLN A 171 -3.70 19.37 2.12
CA GLN A 171 -4.15 18.82 0.84
C GLN A 171 -3.08 18.72 -0.27
N SER A 172 -1.86 19.21 -0.05
CA SER A 172 -0.83 19.20 -1.08
C SER A 172 0.56 18.81 -0.57
N TRP A 173 0.67 18.51 0.72
CA TRP A 173 1.93 18.18 1.36
C TRP A 173 1.68 17.50 2.71
N ASP A 174 2.66 16.73 3.17
CA ASP A 174 2.76 16.25 4.54
C ASP A 174 4.20 16.44 5.04
N ALA A 175 4.47 16.09 6.30
CA ALA A 175 5.81 16.26 6.86
C ALA A 175 6.87 15.42 6.11
N LEU A 176 6.48 14.34 5.43
CA LEU A 176 7.37 13.53 4.60
C LEU A 176 7.74 14.29 3.33
N THR A 177 6.78 14.77 2.54
CA THR A 177 7.08 15.50 1.30
C THR A 177 7.82 16.79 1.57
N LYS A 178 7.51 17.50 2.65
CA LYS A 178 8.31 18.65 3.12
C LYS A 178 9.75 18.29 3.45
N ALA A 179 9.98 17.14 4.09
CA ALA A 179 11.34 16.70 4.40
C ALA A 179 12.14 16.39 3.11
N LEU A 180 11.46 15.92 2.07
CA LEU A 180 12.05 15.50 0.80
C LEU A 180 12.13 16.62 -0.25
N GLU A 181 11.51 17.77 -0.02
CA GLU A 181 11.36 18.88 -0.98
C GLU A 181 12.70 19.32 -1.60
N GLU A 182 13.77 19.34 -0.79
CA GLU A 182 15.12 19.73 -1.23
C GLU A 182 16.07 18.54 -1.39
N ASP A 183 15.57 17.29 -1.35
CA ASP A 183 16.41 16.12 -1.52
C ASP A 183 17.03 16.08 -2.93
N GLU A 184 18.34 15.89 -2.99
CA GLU A 184 19.10 15.94 -4.23
C GLU A 184 18.71 14.87 -5.26
N HIS A 185 18.13 13.75 -4.81
CA HIS A 185 17.72 12.65 -5.66
C HIS A 185 16.23 12.72 -6.02
N LEU A 186 15.38 13.24 -5.12
CA LEU A 186 13.92 13.15 -5.25
C LEU A 186 13.24 14.45 -5.67
N LYS A 187 13.80 15.62 -5.38
CA LYS A 187 13.12 16.91 -5.61
C LYS A 187 12.59 17.11 -7.03
N GLY A 188 13.33 16.65 -8.03
CA GLY A 188 12.96 16.78 -9.44
C GLY A 188 11.74 15.95 -9.85
N PHE A 189 11.35 14.97 -9.03
CA PHE A 189 10.28 14.01 -9.34
C PHE A 189 8.93 14.38 -8.72
N PHE A 190 8.88 15.33 -7.77
CA PHE A 190 7.60 15.83 -7.21
C PHE A 190 6.74 16.58 -8.23
N ALA A 191 7.34 17.13 -9.29
CA ALA A 191 6.60 17.79 -10.37
C ALA A 191 6.14 16.82 -11.48
N ILE A 192 6.47 15.53 -11.36
CA ILE A 192 6.21 14.51 -12.36
C ILE A 192 5.08 13.60 -11.83
N PRO A 193 4.07 13.25 -12.64
CA PRO A 193 3.06 12.27 -12.26
C PRO A 193 3.63 10.89 -11.95
N GLY A 194 3.01 10.15 -11.01
CA GLY A 194 3.49 8.83 -10.57
C GLY A 194 3.69 7.85 -11.72
N LYS A 195 2.66 7.68 -12.56
CA LYS A 195 2.70 6.85 -13.78
C LYS A 195 3.64 7.36 -14.89
N ASP A 196 4.30 8.51 -14.71
CA ASP A 196 5.37 9.03 -15.56
C ASP A 196 6.76 8.88 -14.89
N ASN A 197 6.91 7.94 -13.94
CA ASN A 197 8.09 7.75 -13.07
C ASN A 197 8.34 8.92 -12.10
N GLY A 198 7.28 9.65 -11.73
CA GLY A 198 7.30 10.66 -10.68
C GLY A 198 7.33 10.09 -9.27
N PHE A 199 7.26 10.95 -8.26
CA PHE A 199 7.19 10.49 -6.87
C PHE A 199 5.88 9.73 -6.61
N ASP A 200 6.01 8.50 -6.12
CA ASP A 200 4.89 7.59 -5.97
C ASP A 200 5.21 6.50 -4.95
N ILE A 201 4.41 6.45 -3.87
CA ILE A 201 4.55 5.49 -2.78
C ILE A 201 3.57 4.35 -3.03
N GLU A 202 4.06 3.11 -2.95
CA GLU A 202 3.18 1.94 -2.97
C GLU A 202 3.47 0.97 -1.82
N GLY A 203 4.74 0.76 -1.47
CA GLY A 203 5.08 -0.16 -0.39
C GLY A 203 5.10 0.45 1.00
N LEU A 204 4.63 -0.31 2.00
CA LEU A 204 4.72 0.07 3.41
C LEU A 204 5.05 -1.12 4.30
N ALA A 205 6.04 -0.97 5.17
CA ALA A 205 6.42 -1.97 6.17
C ALA A 205 6.72 -1.31 7.52
N ALA A 206 6.26 -1.93 8.61
CA ALA A 206 6.53 -1.49 9.98
C ALA A 206 7.51 -2.43 10.68
N ALA A 207 8.55 -1.88 11.30
CA ALA A 207 9.52 -2.63 12.08
C ALA A 207 9.89 -1.86 13.37
N GLY A 208 9.20 -2.19 14.46
CA GLY A 208 9.26 -1.40 15.69
C GLY A 208 8.86 0.05 15.41
N LYS A 209 9.69 1.01 15.81
CA LYS A 209 9.42 2.45 15.61
C LYS A 209 9.67 2.95 14.20
N ARG A 210 10.24 2.12 13.33
CA ARG A 210 10.59 2.49 11.95
C ARG A 210 9.49 2.10 11.00
N LEU A 211 9.22 2.98 10.04
CA LEU A 211 8.50 2.63 8.83
C LEU A 211 9.46 2.63 7.64
N PHE A 212 9.30 1.64 6.79
CA PHE A 212 9.94 1.54 5.48
C PHE A 212 8.88 1.83 4.43
N ILE A 213 9.15 2.80 3.56
CA ILE A 213 8.24 3.26 2.51
C ILE A 213 8.89 2.96 1.17
N GLY A 214 8.27 2.08 0.40
CA GLY A 214 8.69 1.68 -0.92
C GLY A 214 8.18 2.64 -1.98
N LEU A 215 9.10 3.15 -2.81
CA LEU A 215 8.72 4.01 -3.93
C LEU A 215 8.54 3.15 -5.19
N ARG A 216 7.36 3.21 -5.81
CA ARG A 216 7.19 2.79 -7.21
C ARG A 216 8.05 3.67 -8.09
N GLY A 217 7.93 4.97 -7.89
CA GLY A 217 8.66 5.99 -8.62
C GLY A 217 9.24 7.03 -7.67
N PRO A 218 10.43 7.58 -7.97
CA PRO A 218 11.22 7.35 -9.17
C PRO A 218 12.17 6.14 -9.08
N VAL A 219 12.45 5.53 -10.22
CA VAL A 219 13.61 4.61 -10.39
C VAL A 219 14.77 5.34 -11.07
N LEU A 220 15.95 5.31 -10.44
CA LEU A 220 17.14 6.08 -10.86
C LEU A 220 18.15 5.18 -11.56
N ARG A 221 18.18 5.20 -12.90
CA ARG A 221 19.09 4.35 -13.71
C ARG A 221 19.07 2.87 -13.30
N GLY A 222 17.90 2.34 -12.96
CA GLY A 222 17.72 0.95 -12.55
C GLY A 222 17.62 0.71 -11.04
N TRP A 223 17.79 1.76 -10.23
CA TRP A 223 17.79 1.69 -8.77
C TRP A 223 16.49 2.21 -8.19
N ALA A 224 15.77 1.33 -7.48
CA ALA A 224 14.61 1.69 -6.68
C ALA A 224 15.03 2.33 -5.36
N ILE A 225 14.09 3.00 -4.70
CA ILE A 225 14.33 3.71 -3.44
C ILE A 225 13.33 3.21 -2.40
N ILE A 226 13.85 2.89 -1.22
CA ILE A 226 13.06 2.71 0.00
C ILE A 226 13.47 3.83 0.97
N LEU A 227 12.49 4.52 1.53
CA LEU A 227 12.69 5.51 2.59
C LEU A 227 12.50 4.84 3.95
N GLU A 228 13.40 5.11 4.90
CA GLU A 228 13.21 4.77 6.32
C GLU A 228 12.86 6.07 7.07
N ILE A 229 11.80 6.03 7.88
CA ILE A 229 11.35 7.12 8.74
C ILE A 229 10.99 6.63 10.15
N GLU A 230 10.89 7.53 11.12
CA GLU A 230 10.31 7.24 12.44
C GLU A 230 9.29 8.32 12.79
N PRO A 231 7.99 8.02 12.61
CA PRO A 231 6.92 8.86 13.10
C PRO A 231 6.86 8.83 14.63
N GLN A 232 6.60 9.98 15.22
CA GLN A 232 6.42 10.15 16.66
C GLN A 232 5.22 11.07 16.91
N VAL A 233 4.51 10.84 18.01
CA VAL A 233 3.38 11.67 18.41
C VAL A 233 3.86 13.10 18.72
N GLU A 234 3.09 14.10 18.31
CA GLU A 234 3.30 15.49 18.73
C GLU A 234 2.93 15.67 20.21
N GLU A 235 3.76 16.42 20.95
CA GLU A 235 3.65 16.53 22.42
C GLU A 235 2.31 17.09 22.91
N HIS A 236 1.63 17.88 22.07
CA HIS A 236 0.38 18.56 22.42
C HIS A 236 -0.80 18.17 21.53
N ASP A 237 -0.62 17.21 20.61
CA ASP A 237 -1.70 16.66 19.79
C ASP A 237 -1.47 15.15 19.55
N PRO A 238 -2.16 14.27 20.32
CA PRO A 238 -1.99 12.83 20.18
C PRO A 238 -2.51 12.27 18.84
N HIS A 239 -3.26 13.05 18.07
CA HIS A 239 -3.75 12.68 16.73
C HIS A 239 -2.80 13.12 15.61
N THR A 240 -1.71 13.82 15.92
CA THR A 240 -0.73 14.28 14.94
C THR A 240 0.62 13.61 15.16
N LEU A 241 1.20 13.12 14.07
CA LEU A 241 2.55 12.58 14.02
C LEU A 241 3.50 13.58 13.38
N LYS A 242 4.71 13.66 13.92
CA LYS A 242 5.88 14.33 13.35
C LYS A 242 6.97 13.31 13.04
N LEU A 243 7.95 13.68 12.22
CA LEU A 243 9.11 12.83 11.93
C LEU A 243 10.25 13.10 12.90
N ALA A 244 10.90 12.04 13.37
CA ALA A 244 12.16 12.12 14.11
C ALA A 244 13.37 12.30 13.17
N GLY A 245 14.43 12.94 13.65
CA GLY A 245 15.71 13.04 12.94
C GLY A 245 16.54 11.77 13.10
N ILE A 246 16.67 10.98 12.03
CA ILE A 246 17.21 9.61 12.07
C ILE A 246 18.34 9.39 11.07
N GLY A 247 18.38 10.23 10.03
CA GLY A 247 19.44 10.26 9.05
C GLY A 247 20.61 11.12 9.50
N GLU A 248 21.62 11.19 8.64
CA GLU A 248 22.81 12.00 8.89
C GLU A 248 22.44 13.46 9.17
N ARG A 249 23.15 14.09 10.11
CA ARG A 249 22.95 15.49 10.51
C ARG A 249 21.50 15.81 10.94
N GLY A 250 20.77 14.82 11.45
CA GLY A 250 19.41 14.98 11.95
C GLY A 250 18.32 15.00 10.87
N ARG A 251 18.64 14.55 9.64
CA ARG A 251 17.65 14.44 8.56
C ARG A 251 16.49 13.53 8.98
N LEU A 252 15.27 13.89 8.58
CA LEU A 252 14.03 13.22 9.00
C LEU A 252 13.78 11.84 8.37
N TYR A 253 14.70 11.40 7.51
CA TYR A 253 14.63 10.12 6.79
C TYR A 253 16.03 9.61 6.42
N ARG A 254 16.10 8.33 6.07
CA ARG A 254 17.22 7.69 5.37
C ARG A 254 16.73 7.10 4.05
N LYS A 255 17.65 6.90 3.10
CA LYS A 255 17.37 6.27 1.82
C LYS A 255 18.15 4.98 1.67
N HIS A 256 17.50 4.00 1.07
CA HIS A 256 18.08 2.73 0.67
C HIS A 256 17.88 2.57 -0.83
N PHE A 257 18.97 2.46 -1.58
CA PHE A 257 18.95 2.30 -3.03
C PHE A 257 19.09 0.82 -3.36
N ILE A 258 18.11 0.25 -4.05
CA ILE A 258 18.01 -1.19 -4.29
C ILE A 258 18.07 -1.46 -5.80
N GLU A 259 19.01 -2.29 -6.25
CA GLU A 259 19.16 -2.66 -7.65
C GLU A 259 18.11 -3.71 -8.06
N LEU A 260 16.90 -3.25 -8.39
CA LEU A 260 15.77 -4.09 -8.83
C LEU A 260 15.66 -4.18 -10.38
N GLY A 261 16.73 -3.81 -11.09
CA GLY A 261 16.80 -3.97 -12.55
C GLY A 261 15.87 -3.05 -13.35
N GLY A 262 15.53 -1.87 -12.82
CA GLY A 262 14.59 -0.95 -13.47
C GLY A 262 13.16 -1.00 -12.94
N LEU A 263 12.88 -1.93 -12.01
CA LEU A 263 11.58 -2.03 -11.35
C LEU A 263 11.51 -1.13 -10.12
N GLY A 264 10.34 -0.59 -9.86
CA GLY A 264 9.99 0.14 -8.63
C GLY A 264 9.46 -0.80 -7.56
N VAL A 265 9.33 -0.30 -6.33
CA VAL A 265 8.73 -1.06 -5.22
C VAL A 265 7.20 -0.91 -5.29
N ARG A 266 6.49 -2.04 -5.36
CA ARG A 266 5.03 -2.13 -5.33
C ARG A 266 4.51 -2.38 -3.92
N ASP A 267 5.17 -3.27 -3.18
CA ASP A 267 4.85 -3.49 -1.77
C ASP A 267 6.07 -3.96 -0.97
N LEU A 268 5.98 -3.86 0.36
CA LEU A 268 6.99 -4.28 1.33
C LEU A 268 6.38 -5.17 2.40
N CYS A 269 7.07 -6.23 2.78
CA CYS A 269 6.61 -7.12 3.84
C CYS A 269 7.77 -7.55 4.75
N VAL A 270 7.62 -7.34 6.05
CA VAL A 270 8.64 -7.72 7.04
C VAL A 270 8.56 -9.21 7.33
N GLN A 271 9.69 -9.90 7.30
CA GLN A 271 9.82 -11.28 7.78
C GLN A 271 11.02 -11.38 8.73
N GLY A 272 10.75 -11.30 10.04
CA GLY A 272 11.82 -11.26 11.04
C GLY A 272 12.69 -10.02 10.87
N THR A 273 13.96 -10.20 10.52
CA THR A 273 14.89 -9.09 10.21
C THR A 273 14.97 -8.77 8.72
N ASP A 274 14.39 -9.61 7.86
CA ASP A 274 14.44 -9.47 6.42
C ASP A 274 13.28 -8.61 5.92
N LEU A 275 13.50 -7.93 4.80
CA LEU A 275 12.45 -7.18 4.10
C LEU A 275 12.20 -7.84 2.74
N LEU A 276 10.97 -8.32 2.52
CA LEU A 276 10.50 -8.75 1.21
C LEU A 276 10.06 -7.52 0.42
N ILE A 277 10.37 -7.52 -0.87
CA ILE A 277 10.11 -6.43 -1.80
C ILE A 277 9.37 -7.02 -3.00
N LEU A 278 8.11 -6.62 -3.19
CA LEU A 278 7.39 -6.83 -4.44
C LEU A 278 7.82 -5.69 -5.38
N ALA A 279 8.32 -6.04 -6.56
CA ALA A 279 8.86 -5.10 -7.50
C ALA A 279 8.22 -5.26 -8.88
N GLY A 280 7.85 -4.15 -9.51
CA GLY A 280 7.16 -4.12 -10.79
C GLY A 280 7.48 -2.85 -11.60
N PRO A 281 6.91 -2.69 -12.80
CA PRO A 281 7.12 -1.51 -13.64
C PRO A 281 6.76 -0.20 -12.94
N THR A 282 7.33 0.94 -13.34
CA THR A 282 7.03 2.25 -12.70
C THR A 282 5.98 3.08 -13.42
N MET A 283 5.69 2.71 -14.67
CA MET A 283 4.74 3.40 -15.55
C MET A 283 3.62 2.43 -15.94
N ASP A 284 2.69 2.88 -16.77
CA ASP A 284 1.47 2.16 -17.21
C ASP A 284 1.73 0.93 -18.13
N LEU A 285 2.93 0.35 -18.10
CA LEU A 285 3.29 -0.83 -18.89
C LEU A 285 3.10 -2.11 -18.08
N ASP A 286 2.57 -3.15 -18.73
CA ASP A 286 2.66 -4.51 -18.22
C ASP A 286 4.12 -4.94 -18.22
N GLY A 287 4.57 -5.64 -17.18
CA GLY A 287 5.96 -6.02 -17.13
C GLY A 287 6.31 -6.97 -16.01
N PRO A 288 7.59 -7.38 -15.97
CA PRO A 288 8.05 -8.38 -15.02
C PRO A 288 7.76 -7.91 -13.60
N VAL A 289 7.13 -8.81 -12.84
CA VAL A 289 6.89 -8.64 -11.42
C VAL A 289 7.70 -9.69 -10.68
N THR A 290 8.43 -9.26 -9.66
CA THR A 290 9.31 -10.15 -8.87
C THR A 290 9.14 -9.91 -7.38
N VAL A 291 9.34 -10.96 -6.59
CA VAL A 291 9.54 -10.82 -5.15
C VAL A 291 10.99 -11.11 -4.84
N SER A 292 11.65 -10.16 -4.18
CA SER A 292 13.03 -10.31 -3.72
C SER A 292 13.11 -10.08 -2.21
N ARG A 293 14.01 -10.80 -1.55
CA ARG A 293 14.32 -10.64 -0.14
C ARG A 293 15.59 -9.82 -0.01
N TRP A 294 15.53 -8.74 0.76
CA TRP A 294 16.69 -8.00 1.26
C TRP A 294 17.04 -8.52 2.67
N PRO A 295 18.10 -9.32 2.80
CA PRO A 295 18.46 -9.90 4.09
C PRO A 295 18.88 -8.83 5.10
N ASN A 296 18.35 -8.90 6.32
CA ASN A 296 18.54 -7.93 7.40
C ASN A 296 18.16 -6.48 7.02
N GLY A 297 17.26 -6.30 6.06
CA GLY A 297 16.86 -4.98 5.55
C GLY A 297 16.37 -4.03 6.64
N VAL A 298 15.61 -4.53 7.62
CA VAL A 298 15.08 -3.70 8.72
C VAL A 298 16.14 -3.32 9.75
N GLN A 299 17.33 -3.91 9.68
CA GLN A 299 18.46 -3.66 10.59
C GLN A 299 19.57 -2.82 9.95
N ALA A 300 19.32 -2.18 8.80
CA ALA A 300 20.29 -1.30 8.18
C ALA A 300 20.76 -0.21 9.16
N ALA A 301 22.08 -0.11 9.39
CA ALA A 301 22.65 0.83 10.35
C ALA A 301 22.50 2.31 9.92
N GLY A 302 22.25 2.55 8.63
CA GLY A 302 22.08 3.85 8.00
C GLY A 302 21.66 3.68 6.55
N GLU A 303 21.90 4.69 5.72
CA GLU A 303 21.64 4.60 4.28
C GLU A 303 22.40 3.45 3.64
N SER A 304 21.81 2.81 2.63
CA SER A 304 22.39 1.65 1.98
C SER A 304 22.28 1.71 0.46
N VAL A 305 23.22 1.03 -0.20
CA VAL A 305 23.18 0.71 -1.63
C VAL A 305 23.27 -0.81 -1.72
N VAL A 306 22.18 -1.45 -2.16
CA VAL A 306 22.01 -2.90 -2.15
C VAL A 306 22.01 -3.39 -3.59
N PHE A 307 23.07 -4.10 -3.95
CA PHE A 307 23.21 -4.66 -5.30
C PHE A 307 22.35 -5.92 -5.44
N SER A 308 21.99 -6.25 -6.68
CA SER A 308 21.21 -7.45 -7.03
C SER A 308 21.83 -8.75 -6.50
N LYS A 309 23.16 -8.83 -6.42
CA LYS A 309 23.89 -9.98 -5.83
C LYS A 309 23.67 -10.17 -4.33
N ASP A 310 23.29 -9.10 -3.62
CA ASP A 310 23.06 -9.08 -2.18
C ASP A 310 21.56 -9.26 -1.86
N LEU A 311 20.71 -9.34 -2.89
CA LEU A 311 19.30 -9.71 -2.81
C LEU A 311 19.13 -11.20 -3.12
N LYS A 312 18.16 -11.83 -2.46
CA LYS A 312 17.71 -13.17 -2.81
C LYS A 312 16.39 -13.07 -3.56
N LYS A 313 16.37 -13.30 -4.87
CA LYS A 313 15.13 -13.43 -5.63
C LYS A 313 14.36 -14.66 -5.10
N ILE A 314 13.10 -14.45 -4.73
CA ILE A 314 12.21 -15.48 -4.18
C ILE A 314 11.39 -16.11 -5.30
N LEU A 315 10.69 -15.29 -6.08
CA LEU A 315 9.88 -15.77 -7.20
C LEU A 315 9.63 -14.68 -8.26
N ASP A 316 9.24 -15.15 -9.45
CA ASP A 316 8.60 -14.35 -10.50
C ASP A 316 7.09 -14.46 -10.33
N VAL A 317 6.40 -13.33 -10.22
CA VAL A 317 4.93 -13.29 -10.12
C VAL A 317 4.37 -13.28 -11.54
N PRO A 318 3.40 -14.14 -11.89
CA PRO A 318 2.71 -14.07 -13.16
C PRO A 318 2.01 -12.71 -13.34
N PHE A 319 2.01 -12.19 -14.56
CA PHE A 319 1.31 -10.97 -14.93
C PHE A 319 0.72 -11.13 -16.34
N GLY A 320 -0.33 -10.38 -16.63
CA GLY A 320 -1.06 -10.45 -17.89
C GLY A 320 -0.76 -9.27 -18.83
N GLN A 321 -1.66 -9.04 -19.79
CA GLN A 321 -1.58 -7.90 -20.72
C GLN A 321 -2.81 -7.01 -20.52
N GLY A 322 -2.66 -5.95 -19.74
CA GLY A 322 -3.75 -5.11 -19.26
C GLY A 322 -4.57 -5.74 -18.12
N ASP A 323 -4.09 -6.83 -17.53
CA ASP A 323 -4.68 -7.52 -16.39
C ASP A 323 -3.62 -8.20 -15.49
N ASP A 324 -4.06 -8.65 -14.31
CA ASP A 324 -3.24 -9.32 -13.30
C ASP A 324 -2.02 -8.48 -12.88
N HIS A 325 -2.26 -7.22 -12.52
CA HIS A 325 -1.24 -6.31 -12.02
C HIS A 325 -1.06 -6.54 -10.53
N ALA A 326 -0.03 -7.29 -10.14
CA ALA A 326 0.26 -7.53 -8.72
C ALA A 326 0.69 -6.23 -8.03
N GLU A 327 -0.09 -5.81 -7.03
CA GLU A 327 0.12 -4.55 -6.29
C GLU A 327 0.41 -4.82 -4.80
N GLY A 328 -0.37 -5.65 -4.11
CA GLY A 328 -0.22 -5.91 -2.67
C GLY A 328 0.29 -7.32 -2.33
N MET A 329 1.06 -7.46 -1.24
CA MET A 329 1.47 -8.74 -0.68
C MET A 329 1.45 -8.80 0.86
N THR A 330 1.17 -9.98 1.41
CA THR A 330 1.33 -10.24 2.84
C THR A 330 1.85 -11.64 3.10
N LEU A 331 2.61 -11.81 4.19
CA LEU A 331 2.79 -13.14 4.76
C LEU A 331 1.42 -13.72 5.08
N PHE A 332 1.25 -15.01 4.79
CA PHE A 332 0.00 -15.71 4.95
C PHE A 332 0.19 -17.00 5.74
N SER A 333 -0.70 -17.20 6.71
CA SER A 333 -0.85 -18.47 7.40
C SER A 333 -2.26 -18.64 7.97
N THR A 334 -2.73 -19.88 8.04
CA THR A 334 -3.95 -20.24 8.77
C THR A 334 -3.68 -21.47 9.63
N ALA A 335 -4.61 -21.81 10.54
CA ALA A 335 -4.51 -23.04 11.31
C ALA A 335 -4.42 -24.29 10.41
N ASP A 336 -5.12 -24.28 9.27
CA ASP A 336 -5.15 -25.39 8.31
C ASP A 336 -3.94 -25.39 7.36
N CYS A 337 -3.21 -24.28 7.29
CA CYS A 337 -2.08 -24.08 6.39
C CYS A 337 -0.99 -23.28 7.12
N PRO A 338 -0.26 -23.92 8.05
CA PRO A 338 0.82 -23.26 8.78
C PRO A 338 1.90 -22.83 7.78
N GLY A 339 2.18 -21.52 7.74
CA GLY A 339 3.06 -20.87 6.78
C GLY A 339 4.56 -21.17 6.97
N PRO A 340 5.44 -20.37 6.33
CA PRO A 340 5.12 -19.13 5.63
C PRO A 340 4.68 -19.36 4.17
N PHE A 341 3.57 -18.74 3.79
CA PHE A 341 3.21 -18.50 2.40
C PHE A 341 3.21 -16.99 2.13
N LEU A 342 3.21 -16.62 0.86
CA LEU A 342 3.01 -15.24 0.43
C LEU A 342 1.71 -15.14 -0.34
N LEU A 343 0.77 -14.35 0.16
CA LEU A 343 -0.45 -13.99 -0.55
C LEU A 343 -0.18 -12.73 -1.38
N ILE A 344 -0.55 -12.75 -2.64
CA ILE A 344 -0.47 -11.59 -3.54
C ILE A 344 -1.86 -11.32 -4.11
N VAL A 345 -2.26 -10.04 -4.05
CA VAL A 345 -3.48 -9.54 -4.70
C VAL A 345 -3.12 -8.70 -5.93
N CYS A 346 -4.05 -8.60 -6.86
CA CYS A 346 -3.87 -7.85 -8.09
C CYS A 346 -4.88 -6.71 -8.22
N ASP A 347 -4.41 -5.58 -8.72
CA ASP A 347 -5.22 -4.62 -9.48
C ASP A 347 -5.57 -5.23 -10.85
N ALA A 348 -6.69 -4.77 -11.41
CA ALA A 348 -7.23 -5.20 -12.69
C ALA A 348 -7.17 -6.73 -12.88
N PRO A 349 -7.71 -7.56 -11.95
CA PRO A 349 -7.61 -9.00 -12.06
C PRO A 349 -8.27 -9.48 -13.35
N ALA A 350 -7.69 -10.50 -13.97
CA ALA A 350 -8.21 -11.09 -15.20
C ALA A 350 -9.61 -11.69 -14.98
N ASP A 351 -10.44 -11.71 -16.02
CA ASP A 351 -11.84 -12.17 -15.93
C ASP A 351 -11.98 -13.59 -15.36
N HIS A 352 -11.00 -14.46 -15.59
CA HIS A 352 -11.02 -15.83 -15.09
C HIS A 352 -10.85 -15.94 -13.56
N ARG A 353 -10.31 -14.91 -12.89
CA ARG A 353 -10.22 -14.81 -11.43
C ARG A 353 -11.51 -14.34 -10.79
N LYS A 354 -12.42 -13.75 -11.58
CA LYS A 354 -13.67 -13.14 -11.10
C LYS A 354 -14.79 -14.17 -11.13
N ARG A 355 -15.38 -14.46 -9.97
CA ARG A 355 -16.51 -15.39 -9.87
C ARG A 355 -17.84 -14.67 -9.98
N SER A 356 -18.88 -15.43 -10.32
CA SER A 356 -20.24 -14.90 -10.48
C SER A 356 -20.88 -14.46 -9.16
N ASP A 357 -20.38 -14.94 -8.02
CA ASP A 357 -20.89 -14.62 -6.68
C ASP A 357 -20.26 -13.36 -6.08
N GLY A 358 -19.47 -12.61 -6.86
CA GLY A 358 -18.79 -11.39 -6.43
C GLY A 358 -17.39 -11.62 -5.88
N SER A 359 -16.94 -12.86 -5.72
CA SER A 359 -15.59 -13.14 -5.24
C SER A 359 -14.51 -12.95 -6.31
N VAL A 360 -13.27 -12.80 -5.86
CA VAL A 360 -12.06 -12.74 -6.69
C VAL A 360 -10.96 -13.64 -6.11
N GLU A 361 -10.20 -14.28 -6.98
CA GLU A 361 -9.10 -15.18 -6.62
C GLU A 361 -7.78 -14.43 -6.48
N ALA A 362 -7.10 -14.66 -5.35
CA ALA A 362 -5.76 -14.19 -5.06
C ALA A 362 -4.77 -15.37 -4.94
N ASP A 363 -3.54 -15.16 -5.39
CA ASP A 363 -2.55 -16.22 -5.52
C ASP A 363 -1.76 -16.42 -4.23
N LEU A 364 -1.56 -17.70 -3.86
CA LEU A 364 -0.76 -18.08 -2.72
C LEU A 364 0.49 -18.85 -3.16
N PHE A 365 1.66 -18.32 -2.79
CA PHE A 365 2.97 -18.84 -3.15
C PHE A 365 3.71 -19.41 -1.93
N ASP A 366 4.51 -20.45 -2.15
CA ASP A 366 5.44 -20.98 -1.15
C ASP A 366 6.65 -20.03 -1.01
N LEU A 367 7.12 -19.77 0.22
CA LEU A 367 8.18 -18.80 0.53
C LEU A 367 9.51 -19.42 1.00
#